data_AF-A0A7U3VRQ9-F1
#
_entry.id   AF-A0A7U3VRQ9-F1
#
_cell.length_a   1.000
_cell.length_b   1.000
_cell.length_c   1.000
_cell.angle_alpha   90.00
_cell.angle_beta   90.00
_cell.angle_gamma   90.00
#
_symmetry.space_group_name_H-M   'P 1'
#
loop_
_entity.id
_entity.type
_entity.pdbx_description
1 polymer ?
#
loop_
_entity_poly.entity_id
_entity_poly.type
_entity_poly.pdbx_seq_one_letter_code
_entity_poly.pdbx_strand_id
1 'polypeptide(L)'
;MSESLYDQMVTEIRFLEIAREESKRTVYCEPHREHQIRAAVDQAGVADIITVRASPACPAGELLIVDEGALKAAGEVAKRELLQGLQRQPWRFGGEAS
;
A
#
# COMPACT_ATOMS: atom_id res chain seq x y z
N MET A 1 24.95 -29.36 -6.49
CA MET A 1 24.39 -28.02 -6.80
C MET A 1 24.84 -27.10 -5.69
N SER A 2 25.60 -26.04 -6.00
CA SER A 2 26.22 -25.17 -4.98
C SER A 2 25.15 -24.37 -4.23
N GLU A 3 25.32 -24.21 -2.91
CA GLU A 3 24.43 -23.41 -2.05
C GLU A 3 24.17 -22.00 -2.61
N SER A 4 25.14 -21.39 -3.31
CA SER A 4 24.97 -20.04 -3.89
C SER A 4 23.89 -19.95 -4.98
N LEU A 5 23.62 -21.05 -5.70
CA LEU A 5 22.62 -21.09 -6.77
C LEU A 5 21.21 -21.18 -6.21
N TYR A 6 21.06 -21.90 -5.09
CA TYR A 6 19.81 -21.95 -4.33
C TYR A 6 19.47 -20.60 -3.70
N ASP A 7 20.44 -19.93 -3.08
CA ASP A 7 20.23 -18.60 -2.49
C ASP A 7 19.83 -17.54 -3.53
N GLN A 8 20.45 -17.57 -4.71
CA GLN A 8 20.08 -16.69 -5.82
C GLN A 8 18.64 -16.96 -6.29
N MET A 9 18.27 -18.21 -6.53
CA MET A 9 16.91 -18.57 -6.95
C MET A 9 15.85 -18.18 -5.92
N VAL A 10 16.09 -18.41 -4.62
CA VAL A 10 15.16 -18.04 -3.56
C VAL A 10 14.99 -16.52 -3.48
N THR A 11 16.07 -15.77 -3.68
CA THR A 11 16.04 -14.31 -3.70
C THR A 11 15.23 -13.77 -4.88
N GLU A 12 15.42 -14.32 -6.07
CA GLU A 12 14.66 -13.92 -7.27
C GLU A 12 13.17 -14.27 -7.15
N ILE A 13 12.83 -15.46 -6.65
CA ILE A 13 11.43 -15.87 -6.44
C ILE A 13 10.75 -14.93 -5.45
N ARG A 14 11.39 -14.65 -4.30
CA ARG A 14 10.86 -13.70 -3.31
C ARG A 14 10.70 -12.30 -3.89
N PHE A 15 11.66 -11.84 -4.69
CA PHE A 15 11.57 -10.54 -5.35
C PHE A 15 10.35 -10.47 -6.28
N LEU A 16 10.11 -11.50 -7.10
CA LEU A 16 8.97 -11.56 -8.01
C LEU A 16 7.64 -11.61 -7.25
N GLU A 17 7.57 -12.34 -6.14
CA GLU A 17 6.39 -12.37 -5.28
C GLU A 17 6.10 -10.98 -4.68
N ILE A 18 7.12 -10.31 -4.13
CA ILE A 18 7.00 -8.95 -3.59
C ILE A 18 6.57 -7.97 -4.68
N ALA A 19 7.24 -7.98 -5.84
CA ALA A 19 6.91 -7.10 -6.95
C ALA A 19 5.48 -7.32 -7.45
N ARG A 20 5.02 -8.59 -7.48
CA ARG A 20 3.64 -8.92 -7.84
C ARG A 20 2.66 -8.40 -6.80
N GLU A 21 2.92 -8.57 -5.51
CA GLU A 21 2.05 -8.05 -4.44
C GLU A 21 2.00 -6.53 -4.41
N GLU A 22 3.14 -5.85 -4.57
CA GLU A 22 3.20 -4.39 -4.63
C GLU A 22 2.56 -3.81 -5.90
N SER A 23 2.51 -4.58 -7.00
CA SER A 23 1.83 -4.15 -8.22
C SER A 23 0.29 -4.14 -8.12
N LYS A 24 -0.27 -4.74 -7.05
CA LYS A 24 -1.71 -4.82 -6.84
C LYS A 24 -2.28 -3.44 -6.54
N ARG A 25 -3.21 -2.99 -7.38
CA ARG A 25 -3.93 -1.73 -7.21
C ARG A 25 -5.31 -2.00 -6.63
N THR A 26 -5.73 -1.20 -5.65
CA THR A 26 -7.10 -1.25 -5.14
C THR A 26 -7.96 -0.21 -5.84
N VAL A 27 -9.04 -0.65 -6.46
CA VAL A 27 -10.08 0.21 -7.01
C VAL A 27 -11.23 0.30 -6.01
N TYR A 28 -11.45 1.49 -5.49
CA TYR A 28 -12.60 1.82 -4.67
C TYR A 28 -13.76 2.30 -5.55
N CYS A 29 -14.96 1.84 -5.21
CA CYS A 29 -16.19 2.16 -5.92
C CYS A 29 -17.38 2.29 -4.95
N GLU A 30 -18.49 2.78 -5.46
CA GLU A 30 -19.75 2.84 -4.72
C GLU A 30 -20.25 1.42 -4.37
N PRO A 31 -20.84 1.22 -3.17
CA PRO A 31 -21.25 -0.11 -2.73
C PRO A 31 -22.20 -0.84 -3.69
N HIS A 32 -23.12 -0.12 -4.33
CA HIS A 32 -24.08 -0.71 -5.25
C HIS A 32 -23.48 -1.09 -6.62
N ARG A 33 -22.27 -0.62 -6.94
CA ARG A 33 -21.56 -0.90 -8.20
C ARG A 33 -20.49 -1.97 -8.08
N GLU A 34 -20.17 -2.41 -6.86
CA GLU A 34 -19.08 -3.35 -6.60
C GLU A 34 -19.13 -4.60 -7.49
N HIS A 35 -20.30 -5.24 -7.57
CA HIS A 35 -20.47 -6.44 -8.39
C HIS A 35 -20.25 -6.19 -9.88
N GLN A 36 -20.71 -5.05 -10.39
CA GLN A 36 -20.54 -4.67 -11.79
C GLN A 36 -19.07 -4.43 -12.12
N ILE A 37 -18.36 -3.68 -11.25
CA ILE A 37 -16.95 -3.34 -11.45
C ILE A 37 -16.08 -4.59 -11.31
N ARG A 38 -16.38 -5.48 -10.35
CA ARG A 38 -15.68 -6.75 -10.19
C ARG A 38 -15.82 -7.63 -11.44
N ALA A 39 -17.04 -7.77 -11.97
CA ALA A 39 -17.27 -8.50 -13.21
C ALA A 39 -16.50 -7.89 -14.40
N ALA A 40 -16.39 -6.56 -14.48
CA ALA A 40 -15.60 -5.90 -15.52
C ALA A 40 -14.10 -6.17 -15.39
N VAL A 41 -13.56 -6.17 -14.16
CA VAL A 41 -12.17 -6.53 -13.86
C VAL A 41 -11.88 -7.98 -14.22
N ASP A 42 -12.79 -8.90 -13.91
CA ASP A 42 -12.68 -10.31 -14.26
C ASP A 42 -12.68 -10.51 -15.79
N GLN A 43 -13.59 -9.83 -16.50
CA GLN A 43 -13.66 -9.88 -17.97
C GLN A 43 -12.42 -9.30 -18.65
N ALA A 44 -11.79 -8.29 -18.05
CA ALA A 44 -10.55 -7.72 -18.54
C ALA A 44 -9.32 -8.61 -18.27
N GLY A 45 -9.45 -9.68 -17.49
CA GLY A 45 -8.36 -10.63 -17.21
C GLY A 45 -7.27 -10.08 -16.30
N VAL A 46 -7.58 -9.06 -15.48
CA VAL A 46 -6.62 -8.36 -14.60
C VAL A 46 -6.97 -8.50 -13.12
N ALA A 47 -7.81 -9.48 -12.77
CA ALA A 47 -8.26 -9.73 -11.40
C ALA A 47 -7.12 -10.13 -10.44
N ASP A 48 -5.95 -10.53 -10.96
CA ASP A 48 -4.80 -10.90 -10.16
C ASP A 48 -3.94 -9.69 -9.72
N ILE A 49 -4.11 -8.55 -10.39
CA ILE A 49 -3.41 -7.29 -10.10
C ILE A 49 -4.35 -6.13 -9.71
N ILE A 50 -5.67 -6.29 -9.84
CA ILE A 50 -6.66 -5.31 -9.40
C ILE A 50 -7.57 -5.92 -8.33
N THR A 51 -7.60 -5.27 -7.17
CA THR A 51 -8.55 -5.59 -6.10
C THR A 51 -9.67 -4.56 -6.11
N VAL A 52 -10.94 -4.99 -6.11
CA VAL A 52 -12.09 -4.08 -6.03
C VAL A 52 -12.59 -4.01 -4.58
N ARG A 53 -12.81 -2.79 -4.07
CA ARG A 53 -13.43 -2.55 -2.75
C ARG A 53 -14.60 -1.59 -2.86
N ALA A 54 -15.70 -1.90 -2.18
CA ALA A 54 -16.77 -0.96 -1.95
C ALA A 54 -16.37 0.03 -0.84
N SER A 55 -16.65 1.32 -1.04
CA SER A 55 -16.52 2.33 0.02
C SER A 55 -17.62 3.37 -0.09
N PRO A 56 -18.34 3.70 1.00
CA PRO A 56 -19.32 4.78 1.03
C PRO A 56 -18.67 6.17 0.91
N ALA A 57 -17.34 6.26 1.11
CA ALA A 57 -16.60 7.50 0.90
C ALA A 57 -16.18 7.72 -0.56
N CYS A 58 -16.45 6.75 -1.45
CA CYS A 58 -16.19 6.91 -2.87
C CYS A 58 -17.19 7.91 -3.49
N PRO A 59 -16.73 8.92 -4.25
CA PRO A 59 -17.63 9.85 -4.92
C PRO A 59 -18.56 9.12 -5.91
N ALA A 60 -19.79 9.62 -6.02
CA ALA A 60 -20.80 9.00 -6.88
C ALA A 60 -20.39 9.07 -8.35
N GLY A 61 -20.51 7.95 -9.07
CA GLY A 61 -20.12 7.84 -10.48
C GLY A 61 -18.61 7.64 -10.71
N GLU A 62 -17.77 7.87 -9.71
CA GLU A 62 -16.31 7.82 -9.85
C GLU A 62 -15.71 6.49 -9.35
N LEU A 63 -14.45 6.25 -9.73
CA LEU A 63 -13.63 5.16 -9.23
C LEU A 63 -12.33 5.76 -8.69
N LEU A 64 -11.96 5.40 -7.47
CA LEU A 64 -10.69 5.82 -6.89
C LEU A 64 -9.69 4.66 -6.97
N ILE A 65 -8.54 4.90 -7.60
CA ILE A 65 -7.47 3.90 -7.69
C ILE A 65 -6.41 4.26 -6.66
N VAL A 66 -6.16 3.34 -5.73
CA VAL A 66 -5.23 3.54 -4.62
C VAL A 66 -4.20 2.42 -4.64
N ASP A 67 -2.94 2.81 -4.55
CA ASP A 67 -1.84 1.91 -4.25
C ASP A 67 -1.69 1.79 -2.73
N GLU A 68 -2.27 0.75 -2.14
CA GLU A 68 -2.22 0.54 -0.69
C GLU A 68 -0.80 0.21 -0.21
N GLY A 69 0.03 -0.39 -1.07
CA GLY A 69 1.43 -0.71 -0.77
C GLY A 69 2.25 0.57 -0.62
N ALA A 70 2.17 1.45 -1.61
CA ALA A 70 2.81 2.77 -1.57
C ALA A 70 2.30 3.60 -0.39
N LEU A 71 0.98 3.58 -0.10
CA LEU A 71 0.40 4.31 1.02
C LEU A 71 0.94 3.81 2.36
N LYS A 72 1.03 2.48 2.54
CA LYS A 72 1.59 1.88 3.76
C LYS A 72 3.08 2.20 3.92
N ALA A 73 3.86 2.09 2.83
CA ALA A 73 5.28 2.42 2.84
C ALA A 73 5.52 3.89 3.20
N ALA A 74 4.77 4.82 2.61
CA ALA A 74 4.82 6.24 2.94
C ALA A 74 4.46 6.50 4.40
N GLY A 75 3.44 5.82 4.93
CA GLY A 75 3.04 5.91 6.34
C GLY A 75 4.13 5.46 7.31
N GLU A 76 4.83 4.36 7.01
CA GLU A 76 5.94 3.88 7.84
C GLU A 76 7.14 4.82 7.82
N VAL A 77 7.46 5.44 6.68
CA VAL A 77 8.51 6.46 6.58
C VAL A 77 8.12 7.69 7.40
N ALA A 78 6.92 8.22 7.22
CA ALA A 78 6.44 9.39 7.95
C ALA A 78 6.44 9.16 9.47
N LYS A 79 6.04 7.95 9.92
CA LYS A 79 6.09 7.55 11.33
C LYS A 79 7.52 7.52 11.86
N ARG A 80 8.47 6.97 11.10
CA ARG A 80 9.88 6.93 11.49
C ARG A 80 10.47 8.34 11.61
N GLU A 81 10.18 9.21 10.65
CA GLU A 81 10.63 10.60 10.66
C GLU A 81 10.04 11.38 11.84
N LEU A 82 8.75 11.21 12.14
CA LEU A 82 8.11 11.80 13.30
C LEU A 82 8.80 11.38 14.61
N LEU A 83 9.06 10.08 14.78
CA LEU A 83 9.74 9.55 15.97
C LEU A 83 11.18 10.07 16.09
N GLN A 84 11.91 10.18 14.98
CA GLN A 84 13.26 10.76 14.98
C GLN A 84 13.24 12.27 15.26
N GLY A 85 12.24 12.99 14.77
CA GLY A 85 12.04 14.41 15.08
C GLY A 85 11.76 14.65 16.56
N LEU A 86 10.92 13.80 17.17
CA LEU A 86 10.63 13.83 18.61
C LEU A 86 11.86 13.48 19.46
N GLN A 87 12.72 12.56 19.01
CA GLN A 87 13.99 12.25 19.70
C GLN A 87 15.03 13.38 19.59
N ARG A 88 14.96 14.21 18.55
CA ARG A 88 15.86 15.36 18.34
C ARG A 88 15.47 16.60 19.14
N GLN A 89 14.27 16.65 19.71
CA GLN A 89 13.88 17.72 20.65
C GLN A 89 13.93 17.19 22.09
N PRO A 90 15.01 17.44 22.85
CA PRO A 90 14.93 17.35 24.30
C PRO A 90 13.98 18.46 24.75
N TRP A 91 12.77 18.07 25.11
CA TRP A 91 11.76 18.82 25.84
C TRP A 91 12.35 20.02 26.62
N ARG A 92 12.24 21.24 26.07
CA ARG A 92 12.43 22.48 26.84
C ARG A 92 11.15 22.74 27.63
N PHE A 93 10.96 22.02 28.74
CA PHE A 93 10.10 22.54 29.82
C PHE A 93 10.97 23.41 30.71
N GLY A 94 10.63 24.71 30.81
CA GLY A 94 11.20 25.62 31.81
C GLY A 94 12.22 26.64 31.27
N GLY A 95 11.86 27.41 30.25
CA GLY A 95 12.44 28.74 30.03
C GLY A 95 11.53 29.80 30.65
N GLU A 96 11.85 30.15 31.89
CA GLU A 96 11.58 31.39 32.65
C GLU A 96 10.27 32.17 32.41
N ALA A 97 9.47 32.30 33.48
CA ALA A 97 8.59 33.43 33.69
C ALA A 97 8.82 33.98 35.12
N SER A 98 9.56 35.10 35.17
CA SER A 98 9.67 36.10 36.24
C SER A 98 10.34 35.75 37.56
#